data_AF-A0A956R0W1-F1
#
_entry.id   AF-A0A956R0W1-F1
#
_cell.length_a   1.000
_cell.length_b   1.000
_cell.length_c   1.000
_cell.angle_alpha   90.00
_cell.angle_beta   90.00
_cell.angle_gamma   90.00
#
_symmetry.space_group_name_H-M   'P 1'
#
loop_
_entity.id
_entity.type
_entity.pdbx_description
1 polymer ?
#
loop_
_entity_poly.entity_id
_entity_poly.type
_entity_poly.pdbx_seq_one_letter_code
_entity_poly.pdbx_strand_id
1 'polypeptide(L)'
;VRTIIEMVHHTRLDCLGAPAAMMRQSLANACWHAAHRSAFGKILIEQPLMRAVLADMAIESEAATALAMRIARSFDEADVPGEVGERARLFSRLATPVAKYWMNKRLPELVYEAMECHGGAGYIEEGIMARIFRQSPLNSIWEGSGNVICLDVLRAMGREPACVEVLLDELKAAAGADKRYDRFLAGLQERFAKPIEEGQARWLCEQLGTALQASLLLRNGPAAVADAFCAARLEGEGRCYGALPAGVDVDALLSRAMPQV
;
A
#
# COMPACT_ATOMS: atom_id res chain seq x y z
N VAL A 1 0.48 -2.11 30.05
CA VAL A 1 0.26 -2.28 28.59
C VAL A 1 -0.76 -3.36 28.25
N ARG A 2 -0.80 -4.53 28.94
CA ARG A 2 -1.74 -5.62 28.59
C ARG A 2 -3.21 -5.18 28.44
N THR A 3 -3.68 -4.28 29.32
CA THR A 3 -5.06 -3.76 29.30
C THR A 3 -5.45 -3.01 28.03
N ILE A 4 -4.51 -2.37 27.32
CA ILE A 4 -4.82 -1.52 26.16
C ILE A 4 -4.43 -2.17 24.82
N ILE A 5 -3.87 -3.39 24.83
CA ILE A 5 -3.25 -3.96 23.64
C ILE A 5 -4.27 -4.26 22.53
N GLU A 6 -5.48 -4.67 22.91
CA GLU A 6 -6.59 -4.90 21.98
C GLU A 6 -7.05 -3.58 21.36
N MET A 7 -7.29 -2.55 22.18
CA MET A 7 -7.61 -1.20 21.70
C MET A 7 -6.55 -0.70 20.71
N VAL A 8 -5.26 -0.81 21.06
CA VAL A 8 -4.14 -0.42 20.19
C VAL A 8 -4.14 -1.21 18.87
N HIS A 9 -4.57 -2.47 18.90
CA HIS A 9 -4.65 -3.28 17.69
C HIS A 9 -5.73 -2.78 16.73
N HIS A 10 -6.90 -2.40 17.25
CA HIS A 10 -7.99 -1.82 16.47
C HIS A 10 -7.68 -0.41 15.95
N THR A 11 -7.10 0.47 16.77
CA THR A 11 -6.72 1.82 16.29
C THR A 11 -5.61 1.78 15.23
N ARG A 12 -4.76 0.73 15.25
CA ARG A 12 -3.81 0.49 14.16
C ARG A 12 -4.50 0.07 12.86
N LEU A 13 -5.65 -0.62 12.91
CA LEU A 13 -6.48 -0.91 11.73
C LEU A 13 -7.05 0.40 11.14
N ASP A 14 -7.50 1.33 11.97
CA ASP A 14 -7.94 2.66 11.51
C ASP A 14 -6.80 3.41 10.81
N CYS A 15 -5.57 3.25 11.31
CA CYS A 15 -4.36 3.77 10.68
C CYS A 15 -3.99 3.08 9.35
N LEU A 16 -4.75 2.07 8.90
CA LEU A 16 -4.67 1.48 7.55
C LEU A 16 -5.81 1.97 6.65
N GLY A 17 -7.03 2.06 7.19
CA GLY A 17 -8.18 2.58 6.46
C GLY A 17 -7.98 4.04 6.05
N ALA A 18 -7.45 4.86 6.95
CA ALA A 18 -7.19 6.27 6.69
C ALA A 18 -6.21 6.52 5.52
N PRO A 19 -4.99 5.93 5.46
CA PRO A 19 -4.13 6.11 4.29
C PRO A 19 -4.74 5.58 2.99
N ALA A 20 -5.44 4.44 2.99
CA ALA A 20 -6.12 3.96 1.78
C ALA A 20 -7.15 4.97 1.27
N ALA A 21 -7.98 5.51 2.16
CA ALA A 21 -8.99 6.51 1.81
C ALA A 21 -8.36 7.83 1.35
N MET A 22 -7.31 8.30 2.02
CA MET A 22 -6.62 9.53 1.66
C MET A 22 -5.90 9.42 0.31
N MET A 23 -5.25 8.28 0.02
CA MET A 23 -4.66 8.02 -1.30
C MET A 23 -5.73 8.08 -2.39
N ARG A 24 -6.88 7.42 -2.16
CA ARG A 24 -7.99 7.43 -3.10
C ARG A 24 -8.55 8.84 -3.30
N GLN A 25 -8.74 9.61 -2.23
CA GLN A 25 -9.24 10.97 -2.30
C GLN A 25 -8.28 11.90 -3.05
N SER A 26 -6.98 11.83 -2.76
CA SER A 26 -5.95 12.63 -3.44
C SER A 26 -5.90 12.32 -4.93
N LEU A 27 -5.89 11.03 -5.29
CA LEU A 27 -5.93 10.62 -6.70
C LEU A 27 -7.20 11.11 -7.41
N ALA A 28 -8.38 10.96 -6.79
CA ALA A 28 -9.63 11.42 -7.38
C ALA A 28 -9.62 12.93 -7.68
N ASN A 29 -9.08 13.75 -6.77
CA ASN A 29 -8.93 15.19 -6.97
C ASN A 29 -7.94 15.51 -8.11
N ALA A 30 -6.79 14.82 -8.16
CA ALA A 30 -5.79 15.00 -9.20
C ALA A 30 -6.33 14.60 -10.59
N CYS A 31 -6.99 13.44 -10.68
CA CYS A 31 -7.66 12.96 -11.89
C CYS A 31 -8.72 13.95 -12.38
N TRP A 32 -9.58 14.44 -11.47
CA TRP A 32 -10.60 15.42 -11.80
C TRP A 32 -9.98 16.72 -12.32
N HIS A 33 -8.93 17.23 -11.67
CA HIS A 33 -8.24 18.42 -12.13
C HIS A 33 -7.63 18.23 -13.52
N ALA A 34 -6.92 17.12 -13.73
CA ALA A 34 -6.26 16.81 -14.99
C ALA A 34 -7.25 16.65 -16.16
N ALA A 35 -8.48 16.19 -15.88
CA ALA A 35 -9.52 16.06 -16.90
C ALA A 35 -10.08 17.39 -17.42
N HIS A 36 -9.84 18.50 -16.71
CA HIS A 36 -10.40 19.81 -17.06
C HIS A 36 -9.33 20.88 -17.34
N ARG A 37 -8.16 20.76 -16.72
CA ARG A 37 -7.07 21.74 -16.91
C ARG A 37 -6.38 21.52 -18.24
N SER A 38 -6.15 22.60 -18.99
CA SER A 38 -5.36 22.57 -20.23
C SER A 38 -3.95 23.13 -20.02
N ALA A 39 -2.96 22.52 -20.68
CA ALA A 39 -1.60 23.03 -20.82
C ALA A 39 -0.98 22.48 -22.12
N PHE A 40 -0.12 23.28 -22.76
CA PHE A 40 0.53 22.91 -24.03
C PHE A 40 -0.47 22.45 -25.12
N GLY A 41 -1.63 23.12 -25.19
CA GLY A 41 -2.63 22.90 -26.25
C GLY A 41 -3.50 21.65 -26.10
N LYS A 42 -3.44 20.93 -24.97
CA LYS A 42 -4.31 19.78 -24.67
C LYS A 42 -4.79 19.83 -23.22
N ILE A 43 -5.85 19.10 -22.90
CA ILE A 43 -6.19 18.83 -21.50
C ILE A 43 -5.12 17.92 -20.88
N LEU A 44 -4.82 18.10 -19.60
CA LEU A 44 -3.70 17.41 -18.94
C LEU A 44 -3.86 15.89 -18.98
N ILE A 45 -5.08 15.36 -18.86
CA ILE A 45 -5.35 13.92 -18.94
C ILE A 45 -5.08 13.32 -20.34
N GLU A 46 -4.92 14.14 -21.38
CA GLU A 46 -4.49 13.69 -22.72
C GLU A 46 -2.96 13.67 -22.88
N GLN A 47 -2.22 14.26 -21.95
CA GLN A 47 -0.76 14.28 -21.99
C GLN A 47 -0.23 12.91 -21.51
N PRO A 48 0.53 12.16 -22.33
CA PRO A 48 0.99 10.82 -21.95
C PRO A 48 1.77 10.79 -20.63
N LEU A 49 2.57 11.82 -20.36
CA LEU A 49 3.34 11.93 -19.11
C LEU A 49 2.43 12.06 -17.87
N MET A 50 1.42 12.93 -17.92
CA MET A 50 0.45 13.08 -16.82
C MET A 50 -0.35 11.79 -16.62
N ARG A 51 -0.72 11.12 -17.71
CA ARG A 51 -1.42 9.83 -17.65
C ARG A 51 -0.58 8.77 -16.94
N ALA A 52 0.72 8.72 -17.20
CA ALA A 52 1.64 7.80 -16.50
C ALA A 52 1.69 8.08 -15.00
N VAL A 53 1.81 9.35 -14.58
CA VAL A 53 1.81 9.75 -13.16
C VAL A 53 0.51 9.33 -12.45
N LEU A 54 -0.65 9.67 -13.05
CA LEU A 54 -1.95 9.34 -12.48
C LEU A 54 -2.21 7.83 -12.43
N ALA A 55 -1.80 7.10 -13.47
CA ALA A 55 -1.92 5.64 -13.51
C ALA A 55 -1.04 4.98 -12.44
N ASP A 56 0.16 5.51 -12.20
CA ASP A 56 1.06 4.98 -11.18
C ASP A 56 0.52 5.19 -9.75
N MET A 57 -0.06 6.37 -9.48
CA MET A 57 -0.79 6.62 -8.24
C MET A 57 -2.04 5.74 -8.11
N ALA A 58 -2.72 5.40 -9.22
CA ALA A 58 -3.87 4.50 -9.22
C ALA A 58 -3.51 3.09 -8.78
N ILE A 59 -2.38 2.57 -9.25
CA ILE A 59 -1.84 1.27 -8.82
C ILE A 59 -1.64 1.25 -7.29
N GLU A 60 -1.01 2.30 -6.74
CA GLU A 60 -0.76 2.41 -5.30
C GLU A 60 -2.08 2.49 -4.50
N SER A 61 -3.06 3.26 -4.97
CA SER A 61 -4.37 3.41 -4.32
C SER A 61 -5.17 2.10 -4.30
N GLU A 62 -5.16 1.32 -5.39
CA GLU A 62 -5.83 0.01 -5.48
C GLU A 62 -5.14 -1.01 -4.55
N ALA A 63 -3.81 -1.04 -4.57
CA ALA A 63 -3.00 -1.92 -3.71
C ALA A 63 -3.23 -1.62 -2.22
N ALA A 64 -3.22 -0.35 -1.83
CA ALA A 64 -3.53 0.11 -0.47
C ALA A 64 -4.94 -0.31 -0.03
N THR A 65 -5.92 -0.18 -0.91
CA THR A 65 -7.32 -0.56 -0.62
C THR A 65 -7.43 -2.07 -0.41
N ALA A 66 -6.86 -2.88 -1.29
CA ALA A 66 -6.87 -4.34 -1.18
C ALA A 66 -6.24 -4.82 0.13
N LEU A 67 -5.09 -4.25 0.51
CA LEU A 67 -4.40 -4.60 1.75
C LEU A 67 -5.20 -4.22 3.00
N ALA A 68 -5.72 -2.98 3.04
CA ALA A 68 -6.54 -2.52 4.16
C ALA A 68 -7.78 -3.41 4.36
N MET A 69 -8.49 -3.75 3.29
CA MET A 69 -9.69 -4.59 3.36
C MET A 69 -9.37 -6.05 3.74
N ARG A 70 -8.26 -6.61 3.25
CA ARG A 70 -7.83 -7.96 3.67
C ARG A 70 -7.54 -8.04 5.16
N ILE A 71 -6.86 -7.02 5.70
CA ILE A 71 -6.54 -6.95 7.13
C ILE A 71 -7.82 -6.71 7.92
N ALA A 72 -8.72 -5.82 7.50
CA ALA A 72 -10.03 -5.65 8.14
C ALA A 72 -10.80 -6.98 8.23
N ARG A 73 -10.84 -7.75 7.14
CA ARG A 73 -11.46 -9.08 7.12
C ARG A 73 -10.86 -10.04 8.16
N SER A 74 -9.55 -9.97 8.42
CA SER A 74 -8.94 -10.82 9.45
C SER A 74 -9.36 -10.46 10.88
N PHE A 75 -9.81 -9.23 11.12
CA PHE A 75 -10.39 -8.86 12.42
C PHE A 75 -11.79 -9.48 12.55
N ASP A 76 -12.59 -9.47 11.49
CA ASP A 76 -13.90 -10.14 11.49
C ASP A 76 -13.76 -11.68 11.64
N GLU A 77 -12.80 -12.27 10.91
CA GLU A 77 -12.51 -13.71 10.97
C GLU A 77 -11.95 -14.14 12.34
N ALA A 78 -11.27 -13.25 13.07
CA ALA A 78 -10.65 -13.55 14.35
C ALA A 78 -11.64 -13.93 15.46
N ASP A 79 -12.92 -13.60 15.32
CA ASP A 79 -13.98 -13.97 16.25
C ASP A 79 -14.60 -15.34 15.94
N VAL A 80 -14.28 -15.94 14.79
CA VAL A 80 -14.76 -17.26 14.38
C VAL A 80 -14.04 -18.34 15.20
N PRO A 81 -14.75 -19.24 15.91
CA PRO A 81 -14.11 -20.32 16.65
C PRO A 81 -13.34 -21.30 15.75
N GLY A 82 -12.27 -21.88 16.29
CA GLY A 82 -11.46 -22.91 15.63
C GLY A 82 -10.31 -22.36 14.79
N GLU A 83 -9.82 -23.18 13.86
CA GLU A 83 -8.60 -22.91 13.09
C GLU A 83 -8.69 -21.60 12.28
N VAL A 84 -9.88 -21.26 11.77
CA VAL A 84 -10.10 -20.05 10.97
C VAL A 84 -9.77 -18.79 11.79
N GLY A 85 -10.33 -18.65 12.99
CA GLY A 85 -10.07 -17.47 13.83
C GLY A 85 -8.66 -17.46 14.40
N GLU A 86 -8.08 -18.62 14.70
CA GLU A 86 -6.68 -18.70 15.14
C GLU A 86 -5.72 -18.20 14.04
N ARG A 87 -5.88 -18.69 12.80
CA ARG A 87 -5.10 -18.21 11.66
C ARG A 87 -5.33 -16.73 11.39
N ALA A 88 -6.56 -16.24 11.51
CA ALA A 88 -6.86 -14.81 11.32
C ALA A 88 -6.17 -13.92 12.36
N ARG A 89 -6.15 -14.31 13.64
CA ARG A 89 -5.42 -13.61 14.71
C ARG A 89 -3.91 -13.60 14.48
N LEU A 90 -3.35 -14.75 14.08
CA LEU A 90 -1.93 -14.86 13.74
C LEU A 90 -1.58 -13.97 12.55
N PHE A 91 -2.42 -13.94 11.51
CA PHE A 91 -2.23 -13.06 10.36
C PHE A 91 -2.26 -11.58 10.78
N SER A 92 -3.32 -11.14 11.47
CA SER A 92 -3.49 -9.72 11.86
C SER A 92 -2.39 -9.26 12.82
N ARG A 93 -1.89 -10.14 13.69
CA ARG A 93 -0.79 -9.86 14.62
C ARG A 93 0.46 -9.34 13.91
N LEU A 94 0.77 -9.85 12.73
CA LEU A 94 1.96 -9.48 11.96
C LEU A 94 1.64 -8.54 10.78
N ALA A 95 0.56 -8.79 10.04
CA ALA A 95 0.20 -8.01 8.86
C ALA A 95 -0.20 -6.57 9.20
N THR A 96 -0.91 -6.34 10.31
CA THR A 96 -1.35 -5.00 10.74
C THR A 96 -0.18 -4.03 10.95
N PRO A 97 0.85 -4.35 11.78
CA PRO A 97 1.99 -3.44 11.93
C PRO A 97 2.82 -3.29 10.64
N VAL A 98 2.99 -4.35 9.84
CA VAL A 98 3.64 -4.27 8.52
C VAL A 98 2.93 -3.25 7.62
N ALA A 99 1.61 -3.39 7.46
CA ALA A 99 0.80 -2.49 6.64
C ALA A 99 0.80 -1.06 7.18
N LYS A 100 0.75 -0.89 8.52
CA LYS A 100 0.78 0.44 9.15
C LYS A 100 2.06 1.15 8.79
N TYR A 101 3.20 0.47 8.89
CA TYR A 101 4.47 1.04 8.50
C TYR A 101 4.45 1.41 7.01
N TRP A 102 4.15 0.43 6.15
CA TRP A 102 4.28 0.57 4.71
C TRP A 102 3.37 1.65 4.13
N MET A 103 2.06 1.55 4.34
CA MET A 103 1.08 2.45 3.74
C MET A 103 1.24 3.90 4.21
N ASN A 104 1.57 4.11 5.49
CA ASN A 104 1.76 5.46 6.03
C ASN A 104 3.12 6.08 5.65
N LYS A 105 4.08 5.28 5.17
CA LYS A 105 5.30 5.81 4.54
C LYS A 105 5.07 6.23 3.10
N ARG A 106 4.18 5.55 2.39
CA ARG A 106 3.79 5.85 1.01
C ARG A 106 2.83 7.03 0.88
N LEU A 107 1.96 7.23 1.88
CA LEU A 107 0.90 8.24 1.82
C LEU A 107 1.43 9.66 1.56
N PRO A 108 2.43 10.20 2.28
CA PRO A 108 2.88 11.57 2.04
C PRO A 108 3.41 11.82 0.63
N GLU A 109 4.12 10.84 0.05
CA GLU A 109 4.65 10.91 -1.31
C GLU A 109 3.52 10.95 -2.35
N LEU A 110 2.51 10.08 -2.20
CA LEU A 110 1.35 10.07 -3.11
C LEU A 110 0.56 11.37 -3.03
N VAL A 111 0.30 11.85 -1.80
CA VAL A 111 -0.46 13.09 -1.60
C VAL A 111 0.32 14.30 -2.13
N TYR A 112 1.64 14.30 -1.97
CA TYR A 112 2.52 15.32 -2.56
C TYR A 112 2.39 15.34 -4.09
N GLU A 113 2.53 14.19 -4.75
CA GLU A 113 2.45 14.09 -6.20
C GLU A 113 1.06 14.51 -6.71
N ALA A 114 0.01 14.05 -6.03
CA ALA A 114 -1.35 14.46 -6.33
C ALA A 114 -1.52 15.98 -6.17
N MET A 115 -0.93 16.59 -5.14
CA MET A 115 -0.95 18.05 -4.94
C MET A 115 -0.21 18.78 -6.07
N GLU A 116 0.93 18.25 -6.52
CA GLU A 116 1.71 18.78 -7.64
C GLU A 116 0.93 18.76 -8.96
N CYS A 117 0.04 17.77 -9.16
CA CYS A 117 -0.85 17.71 -10.33
C CYS A 117 -1.78 18.94 -10.45
N HIS A 118 -2.08 19.64 -9.34
CA HIS A 118 -2.86 20.89 -9.33
C HIS A 118 -2.00 22.15 -9.56
N GLY A 119 -0.68 22.00 -9.63
CA GLY A 119 0.27 23.11 -9.65
C GLY A 119 0.17 23.98 -8.38
N GLY A 120 0.42 25.28 -8.52
CA GLY A 120 0.38 26.21 -7.38
C GLY A 120 -0.95 26.26 -6.63
N ALA A 121 -2.07 25.98 -7.30
CA ALA A 121 -3.40 25.92 -6.66
C ALA A 121 -3.56 24.72 -5.71
N GLY A 122 -2.74 23.67 -5.84
CA GLY A 122 -2.71 22.57 -4.89
C GLY A 122 -2.09 22.95 -3.54
N TYR A 123 -1.17 23.91 -3.55
CA TYR A 123 -0.40 24.32 -2.37
C TYR A 123 -1.11 25.33 -1.47
N ILE A 124 -2.12 26.02 -1.99
CA ILE A 124 -2.89 27.02 -1.23
C ILE A 124 -3.93 26.36 -0.31
N GLU A 125 -4.14 26.94 0.86
CA GLU A 125 -4.96 26.35 1.94
C GLU A 125 -6.47 26.43 1.69
N GLU A 126 -6.91 27.23 0.71
CA GLU A 126 -8.29 27.27 0.25
C GLU A 126 -8.68 25.99 -0.51
N GLY A 127 -7.71 25.27 -1.05
CA GLY A 127 -7.88 23.97 -1.70
C GLY A 127 -7.81 22.81 -0.71
N ILE A 128 -8.37 21.66 -1.09
CA ILE A 128 -8.36 20.47 -0.21
C ILE A 128 -6.97 19.83 -0.09
N MET A 129 -6.12 19.96 -1.13
CA MET A 129 -4.87 19.21 -1.24
C MET A 129 -3.84 19.60 -0.17
N ALA A 130 -3.67 20.89 0.12
CA ALA A 130 -2.79 21.36 1.19
C ALA A 130 -3.16 20.74 2.56
N ARG A 131 -4.45 20.68 2.88
CA ARG A 131 -4.96 20.04 4.10
C ARG A 131 -4.67 18.54 4.13
N ILE A 132 -4.93 17.82 3.03
CA ILE A 132 -4.66 16.37 2.96
C ILE A 132 -3.15 16.12 3.10
N PHE A 133 -2.30 16.95 2.47
CA PHE A 133 -0.85 16.84 2.59
C PHE A 133 -0.39 17.01 4.03
N ARG A 134 -0.85 18.05 4.75
CA ARG A 134 -0.53 18.26 6.17
C ARG A 134 -1.03 17.13 7.08
N GLN A 135 -2.14 16.50 6.72
CA GLN A 135 -2.71 15.35 7.44
C GLN A 135 -1.93 14.06 7.21
N SER A 136 -1.30 13.89 6.04
CA SER A 136 -0.70 12.62 5.61
C SER A 136 0.36 12.03 6.56
N PRO A 137 1.22 12.81 7.25
CA PRO A 137 2.22 12.24 8.13
C PRO A 137 1.65 11.78 9.47
N LEU A 138 0.45 12.25 9.86
CA LEU A 138 -0.10 12.05 11.21
C LEU A 138 -0.17 10.56 11.57
N ASN A 139 -0.76 9.74 10.70
CA ASN A 139 -0.97 8.31 10.97
C ASN A 139 0.36 7.51 11.00
N SER A 140 1.42 8.03 10.36
CA SER A 140 2.77 7.47 10.50
C SER A 140 3.40 7.77 11.87
N ILE A 141 2.99 8.85 12.54
CA ILE A 141 3.55 9.31 13.82
C ILE A 141 2.71 8.78 14.98
N TRP A 142 1.39 8.82 14.82
CA TRP A 142 0.41 8.37 15.81
C TRP A 142 0.59 6.89 16.13
N GLU A 143 0.51 6.60 17.43
CA GLU A 143 0.44 5.25 17.99
C GLU A 143 1.50 4.27 17.48
N GLY A 144 2.75 4.72 17.58
CA GLY A 144 3.93 3.98 17.13
C GLY A 144 4.44 4.54 15.82
N SER A 145 5.53 5.31 15.92
CA SER A 145 6.27 5.77 14.75
C SER A 145 6.95 4.61 14.02
N GLY A 146 7.39 4.85 12.78
CA GLY A 146 7.86 3.77 11.90
C GLY A 146 8.88 2.81 12.52
N ASN A 147 9.86 3.30 13.29
CA ASN A 147 10.83 2.42 13.97
C ASN A 147 10.16 1.55 15.05
N VAL A 148 9.30 2.15 15.86
CA VAL A 148 8.58 1.42 16.93
C VAL A 148 7.75 0.29 16.32
N ILE A 149 7.11 0.53 15.19
CA ILE A 149 6.33 -0.47 14.47
C ILE A 149 7.21 -1.58 13.88
N CYS A 150 8.34 -1.23 13.26
CA CYS A 150 9.27 -2.24 12.73
C CYS A 150 9.87 -3.13 13.84
N LEU A 151 10.17 -2.55 15.01
CA LEU A 151 10.63 -3.30 16.16
C LEU A 151 9.53 -4.20 16.75
N ASP A 152 8.28 -3.75 16.74
CA ASP A 152 7.13 -4.57 17.15
C ASP A 152 6.90 -5.75 16.19
N VAL A 153 7.14 -5.56 14.89
CA VAL A 153 7.17 -6.66 13.89
C VAL A 153 8.21 -7.70 14.27
N LEU A 154 9.48 -7.30 14.46
CA LEU A 154 10.53 -8.25 14.87
C LEU A 154 10.20 -8.97 16.19
N ARG A 155 9.65 -8.23 17.16
CA ARG A 155 9.22 -8.79 18.44
C ARG A 155 8.07 -9.80 18.28
N ALA A 156 7.10 -9.53 17.40
CA ALA A 156 6.01 -10.45 17.11
C ALA A 156 6.54 -11.74 16.48
N MET A 157 7.41 -11.62 15.48
CA MET A 157 8.05 -12.77 14.82
C MET A 157 8.83 -13.66 15.80
N GLY A 158 9.58 -13.05 16.73
CA GLY A 158 10.37 -13.80 17.72
C GLY A 158 9.54 -14.43 18.85
N ARG A 159 8.40 -13.82 19.23
CA ARG A 159 7.55 -14.33 20.31
C ARG A 159 6.51 -15.33 19.85
N GLU A 160 6.05 -15.21 18.62
CA GLU A 160 4.96 -16.01 18.07
C GLU A 160 5.30 -16.43 16.63
N PRO A 161 6.26 -17.36 16.43
CA PRO A 161 6.73 -17.75 15.09
C PRO A 161 5.63 -18.21 14.13
N ALA A 162 4.53 -18.76 14.66
CA ALA A 162 3.36 -19.16 13.87
C ALA A 162 2.74 -18.00 13.07
N CYS A 163 2.86 -16.74 13.52
CA CYS A 163 2.39 -15.59 12.74
C CYS A 163 3.19 -15.39 11.44
N VAL A 164 4.47 -15.78 11.45
CA VAL A 164 5.34 -15.74 10.26
C VAL A 164 4.89 -16.80 9.26
N GLU A 165 4.61 -18.02 9.73
CA GLU A 165 4.14 -19.12 8.88
C GLU A 165 2.82 -18.75 8.18
N VAL A 166 1.84 -18.23 8.94
CA VAL A 166 0.56 -17.79 8.39
C VAL A 166 0.73 -16.66 7.38
N LEU A 167 1.59 -15.67 7.66
CA LEU A 167 1.85 -14.59 6.72
C LEU A 167 2.52 -15.12 5.44
N LEU A 168 3.51 -16.03 5.57
CA LEU A 168 4.16 -16.65 4.42
C LEU A 168 3.19 -17.48 3.57
N ASP A 169 2.21 -18.15 4.19
CA ASP A 169 1.14 -18.82 3.45
C ASP A 169 0.28 -17.84 2.65
N GLU A 170 -0.03 -16.66 3.21
CA GLU A 170 -0.75 -15.59 2.48
C GLU A 170 0.05 -15.10 1.26
N LEU A 171 1.38 -15.03 1.35
CA LEU A 171 2.26 -14.70 0.22
C LEU A 171 2.28 -15.82 -0.82
N LYS A 172 2.51 -17.07 -0.38
CA LYS A 172 2.56 -18.25 -1.28
C LYS A 172 1.24 -18.53 -1.99
N ALA A 173 0.11 -18.03 -1.48
CA ALA A 173 -1.18 -18.17 -2.14
C ALA A 173 -1.25 -17.54 -3.55
N ALA A 174 -0.31 -16.65 -3.90
CA ALA A 174 -0.17 -16.08 -5.24
C ALA A 174 0.98 -16.70 -6.06
N ALA A 175 1.65 -17.74 -5.55
CA ALA A 175 2.74 -18.40 -6.25
C ALA A 175 2.28 -19.00 -7.60
N GLY A 176 3.09 -18.83 -8.64
CA GLY A 176 2.81 -19.25 -10.00
C GLY A 176 1.87 -18.32 -10.78
N ALA A 177 1.32 -17.28 -10.15
CA ALA A 177 0.45 -16.32 -10.85
C ALA A 177 1.25 -15.34 -11.72
N ASP A 178 2.47 -14.97 -11.31
CA ASP A 178 3.35 -14.07 -12.06
C ASP A 178 4.83 -14.38 -11.78
N LYS A 179 5.65 -14.48 -12.84
CA LYS A 179 7.07 -14.85 -12.74
C LYS A 179 7.92 -13.83 -11.98
N ARG A 180 7.55 -12.56 -12.01
CA ARG A 180 8.25 -11.48 -11.29
C ARG A 180 7.95 -11.58 -9.80
N TYR A 181 6.69 -11.85 -9.46
CA TYR A 181 6.29 -12.15 -8.09
C TYR A 181 6.97 -13.40 -7.56
N ASP A 182 7.04 -14.48 -8.33
CA ASP A 182 7.72 -15.71 -7.91
C ASP A 182 9.20 -15.48 -7.63
N ARG A 183 9.91 -14.71 -8.46
CA ARG A 183 11.30 -14.32 -8.20
C ARG A 183 11.44 -13.49 -6.93
N PHE A 184 10.57 -12.50 -6.76
CA PHE A 184 10.56 -11.64 -5.58
C PHE A 184 10.33 -12.46 -4.30
N LEU A 185 9.35 -13.36 -4.33
CA LEU A 185 9.00 -14.24 -3.22
C LEU A 185 10.16 -15.20 -2.88
N ALA A 186 10.79 -15.80 -3.89
CA ALA A 186 11.96 -16.67 -3.68
C ALA A 186 13.12 -15.91 -3.01
N GLY A 187 13.44 -14.71 -3.50
CA GLY A 187 14.49 -13.87 -2.88
C GLY A 187 14.16 -13.46 -1.44
N LEU A 188 12.88 -13.17 -1.15
CA LEU A 188 12.42 -12.89 0.20
C LEU A 188 12.56 -14.11 1.12
N GLN A 189 12.20 -15.30 0.65
CA GLN A 189 12.35 -16.56 1.39
C GLN A 189 13.82 -16.90 1.67
N GLU A 190 14.70 -16.74 0.68
CA GLU A 190 16.14 -16.90 0.87
C GLU A 190 16.70 -15.95 1.93
N ARG A 191 16.18 -14.71 1.96
CA ARG A 191 16.59 -13.74 2.98
C ARG A 191 16.05 -14.10 4.37
N PHE A 192 14.85 -14.66 4.46
CA PHE A 192 14.25 -15.11 5.73
C PHE A 192 14.92 -16.37 6.29
N ALA A 193 15.61 -17.15 5.46
CA ALA A 193 16.43 -18.27 5.92
C ALA A 193 17.65 -17.82 6.75
N LYS A 194 17.97 -16.52 6.77
CA LYS A 194 19.04 -15.92 7.56
C LYS A 194 18.45 -15.06 8.69
N PRO A 195 19.14 -14.93 9.84
CA PRO A 195 18.73 -14.01 10.88
C PRO A 195 18.57 -12.59 10.34
N ILE A 196 17.41 -11.97 10.58
CA ILE A 196 17.18 -10.56 10.26
C ILE A 196 17.71 -9.73 11.44
N GLU A 197 18.75 -8.94 11.18
CA GLU A 197 19.28 -8.01 12.17
C GLU A 197 18.30 -6.85 12.41
N GLU A 198 18.31 -6.29 13.62
CA GLU A 198 17.40 -5.19 14.00
C GLU A 198 17.49 -3.99 13.04
N GLY A 199 18.69 -3.66 12.56
CA GLY A 199 18.92 -2.59 11.59
C GLY A 199 18.23 -2.79 10.23
N GLN A 200 17.78 -4.01 9.94
CA GLN A 200 17.11 -4.38 8.69
C GLN A 200 15.58 -4.40 8.81
N ALA A 201 15.03 -4.07 9.99
CA ALA A 201 13.59 -4.18 10.27
C ALA A 201 12.71 -3.36 9.31
N ARG A 202 13.17 -2.18 8.87
CA ARG A 202 12.45 -1.33 7.92
C ARG A 202 12.38 -1.94 6.54
N TRP A 203 13.52 -2.43 6.04
CA TRP A 203 13.60 -3.15 4.78
C TRP A 203 12.64 -4.35 4.80
N LEU A 204 12.66 -5.12 5.90
CA LEU A 204 11.76 -6.26 6.08
C LEU A 204 10.27 -5.84 5.96
N CYS A 205 9.87 -4.80 6.69
CA CYS A 205 8.47 -4.33 6.67
C CYS A 205 8.05 -3.81 5.29
N GLU A 206 8.96 -3.13 4.59
CA GLU A 206 8.76 -2.71 3.20
C GLU A 206 8.55 -3.91 2.28
N GLN A 207 9.46 -4.89 2.28
CA GLN A 207 9.33 -6.07 1.42
C GLN A 207 8.06 -6.88 1.71
N LEU A 208 7.71 -7.06 2.98
CA LEU A 208 6.48 -7.73 3.38
C LEU A 208 5.23 -6.97 2.94
N GLY A 209 5.21 -5.64 3.10
CA GLY A 209 4.12 -4.78 2.66
C GLY A 209 3.90 -4.86 1.15
N THR A 210 4.98 -4.75 0.38
CA THR A 210 4.95 -4.90 -1.09
C THR A 210 4.51 -6.29 -1.51
N ALA A 211 5.01 -7.35 -0.87
CA ALA A 211 4.65 -8.73 -1.18
C ALA A 211 3.16 -9.02 -0.92
N LEU A 212 2.62 -8.49 0.18
CA LEU A 212 1.20 -8.63 0.53
C LEU A 212 0.31 -7.92 -0.49
N GLN A 213 0.65 -6.68 -0.87
CA GLN A 213 -0.07 -5.96 -1.92
C GLN A 213 -0.06 -6.72 -3.24
N ALA A 214 1.11 -7.19 -3.69
CA ALA A 214 1.23 -7.98 -4.92
C ALA A 214 0.40 -9.28 -4.85
N SER A 215 0.52 -10.06 -3.78
CA SER A 215 -0.26 -11.30 -3.60
C SER A 215 -1.76 -11.04 -3.70
N LEU A 216 -2.25 -10.01 -3.02
CA LEU A 216 -3.67 -9.69 -3.00
C LEU A 216 -4.20 -9.24 -4.35
N LEU A 217 -3.43 -8.42 -5.07
CA LEU A 217 -3.78 -7.98 -6.43
C LEU A 217 -3.76 -9.15 -7.42
N LEU A 218 -2.76 -10.03 -7.36
CA LEU A 218 -2.67 -11.20 -8.25
C LEU A 218 -3.83 -12.18 -8.04
N ARG A 219 -4.28 -12.34 -6.79
CA ARG A 219 -5.35 -13.28 -6.43
C ARG A 219 -6.76 -12.74 -6.67
N ASN A 220 -6.96 -11.43 -6.46
CA ASN A 220 -8.32 -10.86 -6.36
C ASN A 220 -8.49 -9.55 -7.15
N GLY A 221 -7.41 -8.96 -7.63
CA GLY A 221 -7.43 -7.66 -8.31
C GLY A 221 -7.67 -7.78 -9.82
N PRO A 222 -7.98 -6.66 -10.48
CA PRO A 222 -8.01 -6.62 -11.95
C PRO A 222 -6.63 -6.93 -12.54
N ALA A 223 -6.59 -7.73 -13.61
CA ALA A 223 -5.34 -8.17 -14.21
C ALA A 223 -4.39 -7.02 -14.60
N ALA A 224 -4.93 -5.94 -15.17
CA ALA A 224 -4.13 -4.75 -15.54
C ALA A 224 -3.48 -4.06 -14.33
N VAL A 225 -4.16 -4.04 -13.18
CA VAL A 225 -3.62 -3.46 -11.94
C VAL A 225 -2.53 -4.36 -11.35
N ALA A 226 -2.77 -5.68 -11.32
CA ALA A 226 -1.83 -6.65 -10.79
C ALA A 226 -0.54 -6.71 -11.63
N ASP A 227 -0.68 -6.74 -12.96
CA ASP A 227 0.46 -6.70 -13.89
C ASP A 227 1.29 -5.43 -13.73
N ALA A 228 0.63 -4.27 -13.72
CA ALA A 228 1.31 -2.98 -13.58
C ALA A 228 1.96 -2.83 -12.19
N PHE A 229 1.33 -3.33 -11.12
CA PHE A 229 1.94 -3.36 -9.78
C PHE A 229 3.21 -4.21 -9.79
N CYS A 230 3.16 -5.42 -10.33
CA CYS A 230 4.32 -6.30 -10.39
C CYS A 230 5.45 -5.67 -11.22
N ALA A 231 5.13 -5.09 -12.37
CA ALA A 231 6.10 -4.40 -13.22
C ALA A 231 6.77 -3.22 -12.50
N ALA A 232 5.99 -2.38 -11.82
CA ALA A 232 6.49 -1.15 -11.22
C ALA A 232 7.15 -1.34 -9.85
N ARG A 233 6.64 -2.24 -9.00
CA ARG A 233 7.08 -2.39 -7.60
C ARG A 233 8.06 -3.53 -7.37
N LEU A 234 8.08 -4.54 -8.23
CA LEU A 234 8.96 -5.72 -8.06
C LEU A 234 10.18 -5.67 -8.98
N GLU A 235 10.06 -5.02 -10.14
CA GLU A 235 11.15 -4.90 -11.12
C GLU A 235 11.50 -3.46 -11.51
N GLY A 236 10.62 -2.51 -11.19
CA GLY A 236 10.80 -1.11 -11.60
C GLY A 236 12.01 -0.45 -10.94
N GLU A 237 12.72 0.36 -11.72
CA GLU A 237 13.85 1.16 -11.23
C GLU A 237 13.43 2.60 -10.86
N GLY A 238 12.20 2.98 -11.21
CA GLY A 238 11.63 4.30 -10.95
C GLY A 238 11.42 4.56 -9.46
N ARG A 239 11.84 5.74 -8.99
CA ARG A 239 11.68 6.16 -7.58
C ARG A 239 10.54 7.15 -7.35
N CYS A 240 10.13 7.85 -8.40
CA CYS A 240 9.03 8.82 -8.37
C CYS A 240 7.84 8.26 -9.17
N TYR A 241 6.64 8.80 -8.90
CA TYR A 241 5.45 8.42 -9.64
C TYR A 241 5.58 8.78 -11.12
N GLY A 242 5.00 7.94 -11.98
CA GLY A 242 4.97 8.12 -13.43
C GLY A 242 6.17 7.52 -14.16
N ALA A 243 7.12 6.93 -13.43
CA ALA A 243 8.22 6.14 -13.99
C ALA A 243 7.81 4.69 -14.30
N LEU A 244 6.61 4.50 -14.86
CA LEU A 244 6.07 3.20 -15.22
C LEU A 244 6.87 2.58 -16.38
N PRO A 245 7.13 1.25 -16.35
CA PRO A 245 7.76 0.57 -17.47
C PRO A 245 6.85 0.58 -18.71
N ALA A 246 7.46 0.40 -19.89
CA ALA A 246 6.71 0.24 -21.12
C ALA A 246 5.79 -0.98 -21.09
N GLY A 247 4.64 -0.90 -21.76
CA GLY A 247 3.66 -1.99 -21.85
C GLY A 247 2.58 -1.99 -20.76
N VAL A 248 2.66 -1.11 -19.76
CA VAL A 248 1.58 -0.91 -18.79
C VAL A 248 0.33 -0.35 -19.46
N ASP A 249 -0.83 -0.98 -19.20
CA ASP A 249 -2.13 -0.52 -19.69
C ASP A 249 -2.64 0.68 -18.88
N VAL A 250 -2.11 1.86 -19.23
CA VAL A 250 -2.46 3.15 -18.61
C VAL A 250 -3.96 3.47 -18.77
N ASP A 251 -4.58 3.06 -19.87
CA ASP A 251 -5.99 3.36 -20.14
C ASP A 251 -6.90 2.58 -19.20
N ALA A 252 -6.63 1.29 -19.00
CA ALA A 252 -7.36 0.46 -18.04
C ALA A 252 -7.23 1.01 -16.61
N LEU A 253 -6.03 1.42 -16.20
CA LEU A 253 -5.78 1.99 -14.87
C LEU A 253 -6.56 3.30 -14.65
N LEU A 254 -6.49 4.22 -15.61
CA LEU A 254 -7.18 5.51 -15.50
C LEU A 254 -8.70 5.36 -15.56
N SER A 255 -9.24 4.46 -16.39
CA SER A 255 -10.70 4.24 -16.48
C SER A 255 -11.32 3.88 -15.12
N ARG A 256 -10.56 3.16 -14.28
CA ARG A 256 -10.96 2.77 -12.92
C ARG A 256 -10.69 3.87 -11.89
N ALA A 257 -9.59 4.60 -12.07
CA ALA A 257 -9.20 5.66 -11.16
C ALA A 257 -10.15 6.87 -11.25
N MET A 258 -10.64 7.18 -12.45
CA MET A 258 -11.49 8.35 -12.70
C MET A 258 -12.81 8.29 -11.92
N PRO A 259 -13.21 9.38 -11.23
CA PRO A 259 -14.55 9.51 -10.70
C PRO A 259 -15.58 9.39 -11.83
N GLN A 260 -16.55 8.49 -11.68
CA GLN A 260 -17.71 8.43 -12.58
C GLN A 260 -18.73 9.47 -12.11
N VAL A 261 -19.20 10.32 -13.02
CA VAL A 261 -20.23 11.34 -12.76
C VAL A 261 -21.58 10.83 -13.23
#